data_AF-V4J8C3-F1
#
_entry.id   AF-V4J8C3-F1
#
_cell.length_a   1.000
_cell.length_b   1.000
_cell.length_c   1.000
_cell.angle_alpha   90.00
_cell.angle_beta   90.00
_cell.angle_gamma   90.00
#
_symmetry.space_group_name_H-M   'P 1'
#
loop_
_entity.id
_entity.type
_entity.pdbx_description
1 polymer ?
#
loop_
_entity_poly.entity_id
_entity_poly.type
_entity_poly.pdbx_seq_one_letter_code
_entity_poly.pdbx_strand_id
1 'polypeptide(L)'
;MFLAKYKKKRAIRSYILRLGKDLSRRYGKSKTYTAGQVEKTVHDEGYNWRHICYAHALYTSMKQFNKWHDERGESCDYNEMREEVSDTFFGGDISYIESGSFCDDSAGGSGGDGGGSD
;
A
#
# COMPACT_ATOMS: atom_id res chain seq x y z
N MET A 1 22.16 -1.93 -12.15
CA MET A 1 21.17 -2.76 -11.42
C MET A 1 20.61 -2.12 -10.14
N PHE A 2 21.20 -1.04 -9.60
CA PHE A 2 20.74 -0.39 -8.36
C PHE A 2 19.49 0.48 -8.50
N LEU A 3 19.34 1.22 -9.61
CA LEU A 3 18.20 2.12 -9.85
C LEU A 3 16.83 1.42 -9.85
N ALA A 4 16.77 0.17 -10.33
CA ALA A 4 15.54 -0.63 -10.34
C ALA A 4 15.07 -0.99 -8.92
N LYS A 5 16.01 -1.33 -8.03
CA LYS A 5 15.73 -1.62 -6.62
C LYS A 5 15.24 -0.37 -5.87
N TYR A 6 15.85 0.79 -6.13
CA TYR A 6 15.41 2.06 -5.53
C TYR A 6 14.03 2.50 -6.02
N LYS A 7 13.72 2.36 -7.30
CA LYS A 7 12.38 2.67 -7.87
C LYS A 7 11.30 1.77 -7.27
N LYS A 8 11.59 0.47 -7.10
CA LYS A 8 10.71 -0.48 -6.43
C LYS A 8 10.44 -0.10 -4.97
N LYS A 9 11.50 0.14 -4.18
CA LYS A 9 11.37 0.53 -2.78
C LYS A 9 10.55 1.82 -2.61
N ARG A 10 10.75 2.82 -3.49
CA ARG A 10 9.95 4.06 -3.47
C ARG A 10 8.48 3.81 -3.79
N ALA A 11 8.18 2.96 -4.76
CA ALA A 11 6.81 2.61 -5.12
C ALA A 11 6.10 1.89 -3.96
N ILE A 12 6.71 0.86 -3.39
CA ILE A 12 6.16 0.12 -2.24
C ILE A 12 5.91 1.06 -1.06
N ARG A 13 6.87 1.94 -0.75
CA ARG A 13 6.71 2.93 0.32
C ARG A 13 5.52 3.87 0.07
N SER A 14 5.30 4.29 -1.17
CA SER A 14 4.14 5.13 -1.51
C SER A 14 2.82 4.39 -1.34
N TYR A 15 2.78 3.08 -1.65
CA TYR A 15 1.60 2.26 -1.39
C TYR A 15 1.29 2.21 0.10
N ILE A 16 2.27 1.84 0.93
CA ILE A 16 2.12 1.74 2.38
C ILE A 16 1.62 3.06 3.00
N LEU A 17 2.22 4.20 2.61
CA LEU A 17 1.98 5.48 3.29
C LEU A 17 0.76 6.26 2.78
N ARG A 18 0.38 6.06 1.51
CA ARG A 18 -0.63 6.91 0.84
C ARG A 18 -1.78 6.12 0.23
N LEU A 19 -1.51 4.97 -0.42
CA LEU A 19 -2.56 4.24 -1.13
C LEU A 19 -3.68 3.76 -0.20
N GLY A 20 -3.34 3.27 1.00
CA GLY A 20 -4.35 2.92 2.00
C GLY A 20 -5.26 4.10 2.41
N LYS A 21 -4.70 5.31 2.48
CA LYS A 21 -5.48 6.54 2.76
C LYS A 21 -6.37 6.93 1.59
N ASP A 22 -5.87 6.83 0.36
CA ASP A 22 -6.65 7.13 -0.83
C ASP A 22 -7.78 6.12 -1.06
N LEU A 23 -7.51 4.83 -0.83
CA LEU A 23 -8.52 3.76 -0.88
C LEU A 23 -9.60 3.96 0.18
N SER A 24 -9.21 4.26 1.43
CA SER A 24 -10.17 4.51 2.51
C SER A 24 -10.99 5.78 2.28
N ARG A 25 -10.38 6.85 1.73
CA ARG A 25 -11.09 8.06 1.30
C ARG A 25 -12.13 7.79 0.22
N ARG A 26 -11.82 6.91 -0.75
CA ARG A 26 -12.69 6.64 -1.91
C ARG A 26 -13.79 5.60 -1.63
N TYR A 27 -13.50 4.58 -0.82
CA TYR A 27 -14.36 3.39 -0.68
C TYR A 27 -14.71 3.05 0.77
N GLY A 28 -14.25 3.84 1.74
CA GLY A 28 -14.38 3.55 3.18
C GLY A 28 -13.22 2.69 3.72
N LYS A 29 -13.06 2.71 5.05
CA LYS A 29 -12.03 1.90 5.74
C LYS A 29 -12.37 0.42 5.59
N SER A 30 -11.43 -0.35 5.05
CA SER A 30 -11.54 -1.80 4.92
C SER A 30 -10.16 -2.45 5.03
N LYS A 31 -10.10 -3.68 5.54
CA LYS A 31 -8.88 -4.49 5.55
C LYS A 31 -8.44 -4.91 4.16
N THR A 32 -9.41 -5.07 3.25
CA THR A 32 -9.17 -5.46 1.85
C THR A 32 -10.10 -4.71 0.91
N TYR A 33 -9.62 -4.47 -0.29
CA TYR A 33 -10.31 -3.81 -1.39
C TYR A 33 -10.41 -4.78 -2.57
N THR A 34 -11.24 -4.44 -3.55
CA THR A 34 -11.29 -5.22 -4.80
C THR A 34 -10.10 -4.91 -5.70
N ALA A 35 -9.71 -5.86 -6.55
CA ALA A 35 -8.67 -5.62 -7.55
C ALA A 35 -8.94 -4.35 -8.37
N GLY A 36 -10.17 -4.16 -8.85
CA GLY A 36 -10.57 -2.97 -9.60
C GLY A 36 -10.51 -1.67 -8.79
N GLN A 37 -10.80 -1.69 -7.48
CA GLN A 37 -10.63 -0.52 -6.61
C GLN A 37 -9.16 -0.13 -6.46
N VAL A 38 -8.28 -1.12 -6.29
CA VAL A 38 -6.83 -0.93 -6.21
C VAL A 38 -6.31 -0.38 -7.53
N GLU A 39 -6.61 -1.03 -8.65
CA GLU A 39 -6.18 -0.59 -9.99
C GLU A 39 -6.63 0.83 -10.32
N LYS A 40 -7.92 1.12 -10.12
CA LYS A 40 -8.48 2.44 -10.41
C LYS A 40 -7.80 3.52 -9.57
N THR A 41 -7.57 3.27 -8.28
CA THR A 41 -6.92 4.24 -7.40
C THR A 41 -5.43 4.40 -7.74
N VAL A 42 -4.72 3.31 -8.04
CA VAL A 42 -3.31 3.34 -8.48
C VAL A 42 -3.18 4.18 -9.75
N HIS A 43 -4.08 3.98 -10.71
CA HIS A 43 -4.10 4.73 -11.97
C HIS A 43 -4.44 6.21 -11.75
N ASP A 44 -5.57 6.51 -11.10
CA ASP A 44 -6.10 7.87 -10.97
C ASP A 44 -5.21 8.79 -10.11
N GLU A 45 -4.56 8.25 -9.09
CA GLU A 45 -3.68 9.01 -8.18
C GLU A 45 -2.21 9.02 -8.64
N GLY A 46 -1.91 8.42 -9.81
CA GLY A 46 -0.58 8.47 -10.42
C GLY A 46 0.49 7.64 -9.72
N TYR A 47 0.11 6.52 -9.09
CA TYR A 47 1.05 5.60 -8.50
C TYR A 47 1.84 4.81 -9.57
N ASN A 48 2.95 4.18 -9.17
CA ASN A 48 3.81 3.47 -10.10
C ASN A 48 3.25 2.10 -10.52
N TRP A 49 2.46 2.10 -11.60
CA TRP A 49 1.83 0.91 -12.19
C TRP A 49 2.78 -0.29 -12.39
N ARG A 50 4.06 -0.05 -12.68
CA ARG A 50 5.06 -1.13 -12.90
C ARG A 50 5.25 -2.02 -11.67
N HIS A 51 4.87 -1.56 -10.48
CA HIS A 51 4.99 -2.29 -9.23
C HIS A 51 3.62 -2.56 -8.59
N ILE A 52 2.53 -2.56 -9.37
CA ILE A 52 1.16 -2.73 -8.88
C ILE A 52 0.92 -4.06 -8.17
N CYS A 53 1.67 -5.13 -8.51
CA CYS A 53 1.60 -6.41 -7.80
C CYS A 53 1.76 -6.25 -6.27
N TYR A 54 2.61 -5.32 -5.82
CA TYR A 54 2.74 -5.01 -4.39
C TYR A 54 1.51 -4.30 -3.81
N ALA A 55 0.85 -3.45 -4.58
CA ALA A 55 -0.42 -2.85 -4.15
C ALA A 55 -1.51 -3.93 -3.98
N HIS A 56 -1.58 -4.91 -4.90
CA HIS A 56 -2.50 -6.05 -4.74
C HIS A 56 -2.14 -6.91 -3.53
N ALA A 57 -0.85 -7.19 -3.31
CA ALA A 57 -0.39 -7.98 -2.16
C ALA A 57 -0.73 -7.30 -0.82
N LEU A 58 -0.71 -5.96 -0.77
CA LEU A 58 -1.00 -5.20 0.45
C LEU A 58 -2.49 -4.97 0.70
N TYR A 59 -3.29 -4.78 -0.35
CA TYR A 59 -4.65 -4.26 -0.22
C TYR A 59 -5.75 -5.19 -0.74
N THR A 60 -5.42 -6.37 -1.28
CA THR A 60 -6.42 -7.36 -1.71
C THR A 60 -6.29 -8.66 -0.92
N SER A 61 -7.31 -9.51 -0.98
CA SER A 61 -7.21 -10.87 -0.43
C SER A 61 -6.37 -11.77 -1.34
N MET A 62 -5.73 -12.80 -0.78
CA MET A 62 -4.95 -13.79 -1.55
C MET A 62 -5.73 -14.36 -2.74
N LYS A 63 -7.03 -14.65 -2.57
CA LYS A 63 -7.91 -15.11 -3.65
C LYS A 63 -8.02 -14.10 -4.79
N GLN A 64 -8.16 -12.82 -4.48
CA GLN A 64 -8.25 -11.76 -5.49
C GLN A 64 -6.90 -11.48 -6.14
N PHE A 65 -5.82 -11.50 -5.36
CA PHE A 65 -4.45 -11.41 -5.87
C PHE A 65 -4.17 -12.51 -6.89
N ASN A 66 -4.41 -13.78 -6.53
CA ASN A 66 -4.14 -14.91 -7.41
C ASN A 66 -4.97 -14.80 -8.69
N LYS A 67 -6.28 -14.58 -8.55
CA LYS A 67 -7.17 -14.41 -9.71
C LYS A 67 -6.67 -13.31 -10.67
N TRP A 68 -6.26 -12.17 -10.13
CA TRP A 68 -5.79 -11.04 -10.95
C TRP A 68 -4.50 -11.37 -11.71
N HIS A 69 -3.55 -12.08 -11.07
CA HIS A 69 -2.29 -12.47 -11.73
C HIS A 69 -2.48 -13.63 -12.71
N ASP A 70 -3.35 -14.60 -12.38
CA ASP A 70 -3.69 -15.73 -13.25
C ASP A 70 -4.31 -15.25 -14.58
N GLU A 71 -5.23 -14.29 -14.52
CA GLU A 71 -5.86 -13.68 -15.71
C GLU A 71 -4.85 -12.97 -16.63
N ARG A 72 -3.67 -12.63 -16.11
CA ARG A 72 -2.61 -11.89 -16.82
C ARG A 72 -1.41 -12.77 -17.20
N GLY A 73 -1.43 -14.05 -16.81
CA GLY A 73 -0.31 -14.97 -17.02
C GLY A 73 0.95 -14.63 -16.21
N GLU A 74 0.79 -13.92 -15.10
CA GLU A 74 1.90 -13.52 -14.22
C GLU A 74 2.05 -14.53 -13.07
N SER A 75 3.27 -15.02 -12.83
CA SER A 75 3.60 -15.86 -11.66
C SER A 75 4.22 -14.96 -10.59
N CYS A 76 3.36 -14.31 -9.80
CA CYS A 76 3.78 -13.58 -8.59
C CYS A 76 3.28 -14.34 -7.37
N ASP A 77 4.11 -14.47 -6.34
CA ASP A 77 3.73 -15.13 -5.10
C ASP A 77 3.25 -14.10 -4.06
N TYR A 78 2.03 -14.31 -3.56
CA TYR A 78 1.41 -13.40 -2.60
C TYR A 78 2.19 -13.30 -1.28
N ASN A 79 2.69 -14.44 -0.77
CA ASN A 79 3.37 -14.50 0.52
C ASN A 79 4.78 -13.95 0.41
N GLU A 80 5.54 -14.35 -0.61
CA GLU A 80 6.91 -13.84 -0.82
C GLU A 80 6.92 -12.31 -0.98
N MET A 81 5.94 -11.77 -1.70
CA MET A 81 5.83 -10.32 -1.88
C MET A 81 5.53 -9.59 -0.56
N ARG A 82 4.70 -10.17 0.31
CA ARG A 82 4.39 -9.58 1.61
C ARG A 82 5.54 -9.72 2.59
N GLU A 83 6.24 -10.85 2.58
CA GLU A 83 7.46 -11.09 3.33
C GLU A 83 8.55 -10.09 2.93
N GLU A 84 8.74 -9.86 1.63
CA GLU A 84 9.68 -8.85 1.15
C GLU A 84 9.33 -7.45 1.71
N VAL A 85 8.03 -7.11 1.74
CA VAL A 85 7.59 -5.83 2.31
C VAL A 85 7.86 -5.78 3.82
N SER A 86 7.54 -6.84 4.57
CA SER A 86 7.79 -6.87 6.01
C SER A 86 9.27 -6.75 6.34
N ASP A 87 10.13 -7.50 5.66
CA ASP A 87 11.58 -7.44 5.85
C ASP A 87 12.13 -6.05 5.53
N THR A 88 11.64 -5.43 4.45
CA THR A 88 12.18 -4.16 3.96
C THR A 88 11.70 -2.95 4.75
N PHE A 89 10.48 -2.98 5.29
CA PHE A 89 9.81 -1.81 5.87
C PHE A 89 9.35 -1.97 7.32
N PHE A 90 9.19 -3.19 7.80
CA PHE A 90 8.65 -3.50 9.14
C PHE A 90 9.58 -4.40 9.96
N GLY A 91 10.85 -4.54 9.56
CA GLY A 91 11.84 -5.36 10.29
C GLY A 91 11.52 -6.86 10.32
N GLY A 92 10.76 -7.36 9.35
CA GLY A 92 10.31 -8.75 9.26
C GLY A 92 8.97 -9.04 9.92
N ASP A 93 8.34 -8.05 10.56
CA ASP A 93 7.04 -8.26 11.21
C ASP A 93 5.88 -8.16 10.22
N ILE A 94 5.34 -9.31 9.81
CA ILE A 94 4.23 -9.42 8.86
C ILE A 94 2.88 -8.95 9.44
N SER A 95 2.75 -8.87 10.77
CA SER A 95 1.49 -8.50 11.43
C SER A 95 1.05 -7.07 11.12
N TYR A 96 1.99 -6.18 10.81
CA TYR A 96 1.70 -4.81 10.33
C TYR A 96 0.93 -4.80 9.00
N ILE A 97 1.15 -5.81 8.16
CA ILE A 97 0.44 -5.93 6.88
C ILE A 97 -0.92 -6.60 7.08
N GLU A 98 -1.01 -7.63 7.94
CA GLU A 98 -2.27 -8.34 8.21
C GLU A 98 -3.31 -7.51 8.97
N SER A 99 -2.84 -6.66 9.87
CA SER A 99 -3.70 -5.80 10.68
C SER A 99 -4.41 -4.72 9.85
N GLY A 100 -3.98 -4.46 8.61
CA GLY A 100 -4.53 -3.38 7.80
C GLY A 100 -4.26 -2.00 8.41
N SER A 101 -3.20 -1.87 9.22
CA SER A 101 -2.89 -0.65 9.99
C SER A 101 -2.52 0.56 9.12
N PHE A 102 -2.54 0.42 7.80
CA PHE A 102 -2.27 1.50 6.83
C PHE A 102 -3.24 2.69 6.94
N CYS A 103 -4.32 2.54 7.70
CA CYS A 103 -5.37 3.54 7.95
C CYS A 103 -5.46 3.99 9.42
N ASP A 104 -4.49 3.61 10.27
CA ASP A 104 -4.41 4.13 11.64
C ASP A 104 -3.84 5.55 11.59
N ASP A 105 -4.76 6.49 11.46
CA ASP A 105 -4.54 7.87 11.79
C ASP A 105 -4.33 7.92 13.31
N SER A 106 -3.10 7.71 13.77
CA SER A 106 -2.71 8.22 15.08
C SER A 106 -2.86 9.73 15.00
N ALA A 107 -4.05 10.18 15.42
CA ALA A 107 -4.39 11.56 15.67
C ALA A 107 -3.44 12.09 16.75
N GLY A 108 -2.30 12.62 16.34
CA GLY A 108 -1.56 13.61 17.11
C GLY A 108 -2.38 14.90 17.11
N GLY A 109 -2.98 15.20 18.26
CA GLY A 109 -4.00 16.23 18.44
C GLY A 109 -3.60 17.66 18.09
N SER A 110 -4.64 18.43 17.81
CA SER A 110 -4.70 19.88 17.60
C SER A 110 -4.23 20.72 18.81
N GLY A 111 -3.72 21.92 18.51
CA GLY A 111 -3.72 23.08 19.43
C GLY A 111 -2.93 24.28 18.86
N GLY A 112 -3.63 25.39 18.56
CA GLY A 112 -3.05 26.72 18.26
C GLY A 112 -2.31 27.31 19.48
N ASP A 113 -1.73 28.51 19.48
CA ASP A 113 -2.21 29.81 18.98
C ASP A 113 -1.09 30.87 19.06
N GLY A 114 -1.15 31.90 18.19
CA GLY A 114 -0.58 33.27 18.38
C GLY A 114 0.95 33.42 18.32
N GLY A 115 1.59 34.27 17.51
CA GLY A 115 1.20 35.60 17.05
C GLY A 115 1.50 36.65 18.13
N GLY A 116 2.59 37.43 17.99
CA GLY A 116 2.84 38.62 18.81
C GLY A 116 4.31 39.02 18.92
N SER A 117 4.70 40.00 18.11
CA SER A 117 5.92 40.81 18.26
C SER A 117 5.80 41.72 19.50
N ASP A 118 6.91 41.96 20.21
CA ASP A 118 7.42 43.26 20.67
C ASP A 118 8.87 43.11 21.14
#